data_AF-A0A6G3T8H8-F1
#
_entry.id   AF-A0A6G3T8H8-F1
#
_cell.length_a   1.000
_cell.length_b   1.000
_cell.length_c   1.000
_cell.angle_alpha   90.00
_cell.angle_beta   90.00
_cell.angle_gamma   90.00
#
_symmetry.space_group_name_H-M   'P 1'
#
loop_
_entity.id
_entity.type
_entity.pdbx_description
1 polymer ?
#
loop_
_entity_poly.entity_id
_entity_poly.type
_entity_poly.pdbx_seq_one_letter_code
_entity_poly.pdbx_strand_id
1 'polypeptide(L)' 'WPRGREGRRLVAQEYRTAREAGGDPVLAVMRATGHSRRRSLRLIGQARDEGFLAPRRARR' A
#
# COMPACT_ATOMS: atom_id res chain seq x y z
N TRP A 1 12.14 -4.82 -5.20
CA TRP A 1 10.80 -5.12 -4.66
C TRP A 1 10.38 -6.52 -5.10
N PRO A 2 9.96 -7.41 -4.18
CA PRO A 2 9.54 -8.76 -4.55
C PRO A 2 8.34 -8.71 -5.51
N ARG A 3 8.33 -9.61 -6.49
CA ARG A 3 7.26 -9.70 -7.49
C ARG A 3 6.13 -10.58 -6.97
N GLY A 4 4.91 -10.33 -7.43
CA GLY A 4 3.75 -11.14 -7.06
C GLY A 4 3.18 -10.83 -5.67
N ARG A 5 2.57 -11.85 -5.06
CA ARG A 5 1.74 -11.75 -3.84
C ARG A 5 2.50 -11.20 -2.62
N GLU A 6 3.75 -11.60 -2.45
CA GLU A 6 4.58 -11.12 -1.33
C GLU A 6 4.86 -9.62 -1.40
N GLY A 7 5.13 -9.11 -2.62
CA GLY A 7 5.27 -7.68 -2.83
C GLY A 7 4.01 -6.89 -2.53
N ARG A 8 2.83 -7.46 -2.77
CA ARG A 8 1.55 -6.81 -2.47
C ARG A 8 1.23 -6.85 -0.98
N ARG A 9 1.58 -7.94 -0.30
CA ARG A 9 1.49 -8.06 1.17
C ARG A 9 2.38 -7.04 1.88
N LEU A 10 3.62 -6.87 1.42
CA LEU A 10 4.54 -5.85 1.92
C LEU A 10 4.00 -4.43 1.68
N VAL A 11 3.47 -4.13 0.48
CA VAL A 11 2.86 -2.82 0.21
C VAL A 11 1.69 -2.55 1.14
N ALA A 12 0.85 -3.57 1.36
CA ALA A 12 -0.28 -3.46 2.27
C ALA A 12 0.15 -3.25 3.73
N GLN A 13 1.26 -3.86 4.16
CA GLN A 13 1.81 -3.67 5.48
C GLN A 13 2.26 -2.21 5.67
N GLU A 14 3.12 -1.71 4.79
CA GLU A 14 3.64 -0.34 4.87
C GLU A 14 2.53 0.70 4.79
N TYR A 15 1.55 0.48 3.90
CA TYR A 15 0.37 1.32 3.78
C TYR A 15 -0.43 1.37 5.09
N ARG A 16 -0.66 0.23 5.74
CA ARG A 16 -1.39 0.16 7.01
C ARG A 16 -0.60 0.80 8.14
N THR A 17 0.68 0.47 8.29
CA THR A 17 1.56 1.05 9.32
C THR A 17 1.56 2.57 9.25
N ALA A 18 1.75 3.15 8.06
CA ALA A 18 1.73 4.60 7.89
C ALA A 18 0.36 5.22 8.17
N ARG A 19 -0.73 4.53 7.77
CA ARG A 19 -2.10 4.99 8.03
C ARG A 19 -2.44 4.99 9.53
N GLU A 20 -2.06 3.94 10.25
CA GLU A 20 -2.27 3.83 11.71
C GLU A 20 -1.42 4.86 12.47
N ALA A 21 -0.21 5.15 11.97
CA ALA A 21 0.66 6.19 12.50
C ALA A 21 0.23 7.63 12.11
N GLY A 22 -0.86 7.81 11.35
CA GLY A 22 -1.33 9.12 10.90
C GLY A 22 -0.45 9.80 9.82
N GLY A 23 0.47 9.06 9.20
CA GLY A 23 1.34 9.55 8.12
C GLY A 23 0.75 9.36 6.72
N ASP A 24 1.50 9.80 5.69
CA ASP A 24 1.10 9.59 4.29
C ASP A 24 1.43 8.15 3.82
N PRO A 25 0.42 7.31 3.54
CA PRO A 25 0.65 5.92 3.24
C PRO A 25 1.19 5.69 1.83
N VAL A 26 1.00 6.64 0.90
CA VAL A 26 1.59 6.56 -0.45
C VAL A 26 3.09 6.81 -0.37
N LEU A 27 3.52 7.79 0.42
CA LEU A 27 4.91 8.13 0.68
C LEU A 27 5.63 6.99 1.40
N ALA A 28 4.98 6.33 2.36
CA ALA A 28 5.54 5.14 3.01
C ALA A 28 5.82 4.02 1.98
N VAL A 29 4.86 3.74 1.10
CA VAL A 29 5.04 2.75 0.01
C VAL A 29 6.12 3.21 -0.98
N MET A 30 6.22 4.50 -1.30
CA MET A 30 7.30 5.02 -2.14
C MET A 30 8.67 4.81 -1.48
N ARG A 31 8.81 5.13 -0.19
CA ARG A 31 10.06 4.95 0.57
C ARG A 31 10.45 3.47 0.69
N ALA A 32 9.50 2.60 1.00
CA ALA A 32 9.76 1.16 1.13
C ALA A 32 10.08 0.49 -0.21
N THR A 33 9.45 0.93 -1.30
CA THR A 33 9.58 0.26 -2.60
C THR A 33 10.60 0.90 -3.56
N GLY A 34 11.01 2.15 -3.29
CA GLY A 34 11.86 2.95 -4.17
C GLY A 34 11.17 3.40 -5.46
N HIS A 35 9.85 3.26 -5.57
CA HIS A 35 9.11 3.58 -6.79
C HIS A 35 8.53 4.99 -6.79
N SER A 36 8.30 5.51 -8.00
CA SER A 36 7.56 6.76 -8.21
C SER A 36 6.11 6.65 -7.74
N ARG A 37 5.51 7.79 -7.40
CA ARG A 37 4.12 7.90 -6.91
C ARG A 37 3.12 7.13 -7.78
N ARG A 38 3.20 7.26 -9.10
CA ARG A 38 2.31 6.55 -10.06
C ARG A 38 2.41 5.02 -9.92
N ARG A 39 3.62 4.50 -9.74
CA ARG A 39 3.85 3.05 -9.61
C ARG A 39 3.46 2.55 -8.23
N SER A 40 3.70 3.33 -7.18
CA SER A 40 3.24 3.03 -5.81
C SER A 40 1.71 2.96 -5.73
N LEU A 41 0.99 3.90 -6.35
CA LEU A 41 -0.48 3.86 -6.43
C LEU A 41 -0.99 2.61 -7.16
N ARG A 42 -0.33 2.18 -8.25
CA ARG A 42 -0.67 0.92 -8.93
C ARG A 42 -0.43 -0.32 -8.06
N LEU A 43 0.62 -0.34 -7.24
CA LEU A 43 0.87 -1.44 -6.31
C LEU A 43 -0.17 -1.47 -5.18
N ILE A 44 -0.54 -0.31 -4.65
CA ILE A 44 -1.62 -0.18 -3.66
C ILE A 44 -2.96 -0.66 -4.24
N GLY A 45 -3.25 -0.31 -5.50
CA GLY A 45 -4.43 -0.79 -6.22
C GLY A 45 -4.47 -2.31 -6.33
N GLN A 46 -3.37 -2.93 -6.77
CA GLN A 46 -3.27 -4.40 -6.81
C GLN A 46 -3.39 -5.05 -5.43
N ALA A 47 -2.81 -4.44 -4.40
CA ALA A 47 -2.93 -4.94 -3.03
C ALA A 47 -4.38 -4.84 -2.50
N ARG A 48 -5.16 -3.86 -2.95
CA ARG A 48 -6.61 -3.79 -2.68
C ARG A 48 -7.38 -4.88 -3.41
N ASP A 49 -7.09 -5.08 -4.69
CA ASP A 49 -7.73 -6.08 -5.54
C ASP A 49 -7.54 -7.51 -4.98
N GLU A 50 -6.34 -7.82 -4.47
CA GLU A 50 -6.05 -9.09 -3.79
C GLU A 50 -6.58 -9.17 -2.34
N GLY A 51 -7.28 -8.15 -1.85
CA GLY A 51 -7.90 -8.16 -0.52
C GLY A 51 -6.94 -7.90 0.66
N PHE A 52 -5.70 -7.49 0.42
CA PHE A 52 -4.75 -7.17 1.50
C PHE A 52 -5.04 -5.84 2.18
N LEU A 53 -5.72 -4.93 1.49
CA LEU A 53 -6.11 -3.63 2.01
C LEU A 53 -7.62 -3.57 2.14
N ALA A 54 -8.09 -3.23 3.34
CA ALA A 54 -9.50 -2.97 3.55
C ALA A 54 -9.98 -1.88 2.55
N PRO A 55 -11.16 -2.05 1.93
CA PRO A 55 -11.79 -0.97 1.19
C PRO A 55 -11.87 0.25 2.12
N ARG A 56 -11.64 1.46 1.58
CA ARG A 56 -11.75 2.68 2.37
C ARG A 56 -13.13 2.66 3.03
N ARG A 57 -13.16 2.38 4.34
CA ARG A 57 -14.36 2.40 5.17
C ARG A 57 -15.15 3.65 4.76
N ALA A 58 -16.30 3.43 4.13
CA ALA A 58 -17.37 4.40 4.18
C ALA A 58 -17.62 4.58 5.68
N ARG A 59 -17.20 5.73 6.21
CA ARG A 59 -17.45 6.09 7.60
C ARG A 59 -18.98 6.13 7.74
N ARG A 60 -19.49 5.27 8.62
CA ARG A 60 -20.82 5.39 9.21
C ARG A 60 -20.83 6.59 10.14
#